data_AF-A0A2P5YJQ2-F1
#
_entry.id   AF-A0A2P5YJQ2-F1
#
_cell.length_a   1.000
_cell.length_b   1.000
_cell.length_c   1.000
_cell.angle_alpha   90.00
_cell.angle_beta   90.00
_cell.angle_gamma   90.00
#
_symmetry.space_group_name_H-M   'P 1'
#
loop_
_entity.id
_entity.type
_entity.pdbx_description
1 polymer ?
#
loop_
_entity_poly.entity_id
_entity_poly.type
_entity_poly.pdbx_seq_one_letter_code
_entity_poly.pdbx_strand_id
1 'polypeptide(L)'
;MVDLGDLNNVPVEDFCVVASFLTTSVIHFQAIKAALTNPWHPHSGVTIFDWGDKRFLFRFYYEIDFDIFFEGSPWTFNGHLLVFHRLHKGDDPFMVSLIFTDF
;
A
#
# COMPACT_ATOMS: atom_id res chain seq x y z
N MET A 1 11.70 -20.28 6.54
CA MET A 1 11.29 -20.37 5.13
C MET A 1 9.78 -20.18 5.13
N VAL A 2 9.33 -18.94 5.03
CA VAL A 2 7.90 -18.60 5.03
C VAL A 2 7.33 -18.98 3.68
N ASP A 3 6.23 -19.73 3.73
CA ASP A 3 5.52 -20.29 2.59
C ASP A 3 5.14 -19.18 1.59
N LEU A 4 5.58 -19.32 0.34
CA LEU A 4 5.14 -18.51 -0.81
C LEU A 4 3.78 -19.02 -1.33
N GLY A 5 2.88 -19.37 -0.41
CA GLY A 5 1.56 -19.89 -0.71
C GLY A 5 0.56 -18.76 -0.94
N ASP A 6 0.22 -18.54 -2.22
CA ASP A 6 -0.88 -17.71 -2.72
C ASP A 6 -1.07 -16.33 -2.04
N LEU A 7 -0.28 -15.35 -2.47
CA LEU A 7 -0.53 -13.92 -2.21
C LEU A 7 -1.93 -13.45 -2.67
N ASN A 8 -2.63 -14.26 -3.47
CA ASN A 8 -4.00 -14.03 -3.93
C ASN A 8 -5.07 -14.27 -2.85
N ASN A 9 -4.72 -14.90 -1.72
CA ASN A 9 -5.67 -15.27 -0.66
C ASN A 9 -5.30 -14.68 0.71
N VAL A 10 -4.55 -13.57 0.75
CA VAL A 10 -4.39 -12.83 2.00
C VAL A 10 -5.78 -12.32 2.41
N PRO A 11 -6.35 -12.78 3.54
CA PRO A 11 -7.65 -12.28 3.97
C PRO A 11 -7.53 -10.76 4.11
N VAL A 12 -8.48 -10.04 3.52
CA VAL A 12 -8.61 -8.59 3.70
C VAL A 12 -8.96 -8.39 5.18
N GLU A 13 -7.93 -8.17 5.98
CA GLU A 13 -8.03 -7.83 7.39
C GLU A 13 -8.27 -6.33 7.57
N ASP A 14 -8.65 -5.96 8.79
CA ASP A 14 -8.63 -4.56 9.21
C ASP A 14 -7.22 -3.97 8.99
N PHE A 15 -7.16 -2.71 8.55
CA PHE A 15 -5.91 -1.97 8.27
C PHE A 15 -5.10 -2.40 7.03
N CYS A 16 -5.79 -2.83 5.97
CA CYS A 16 -5.16 -3.04 4.66
C CYS A 16 -5.46 -1.89 3.68
N VAL A 17 -4.44 -1.50 2.91
CA VAL A 17 -4.54 -0.51 1.83
C VAL A 17 -3.97 -1.10 0.55
N VAL A 18 -4.71 -0.93 -0.53
CA VAL A 18 -4.21 -1.19 -1.87
C VAL A 18 -3.77 0.12 -2.49
N ALA A 19 -2.60 0.15 -3.12
CA ALA A 19 -2.07 1.37 -3.71
C ALA A 19 -1.40 1.15 -5.06
N SER A 20 -1.33 2.22 -5.83
CA SER A 20 -0.60 2.32 -7.08
C SER A 20 0.02 3.70 -7.22
N PHE A 21 1.05 3.82 -8.04
CA PHE A 21 1.65 5.11 -8.35
C PHE A 21 1.20 5.55 -9.75
N LEU A 22 0.75 6.79 -9.85
CA LEU A 22 0.38 7.41 -11.13
C LEU A 22 1.63 7.77 -11.93
N THR A 23 2.22 6.77 -12.58
CA THR A 23 3.40 6.94 -13.44
C THR A 23 3.45 5.87 -14.53
N THR A 24 4.08 6.19 -15.65
CA THR A 24 4.43 5.22 -16.70
C THR A 24 5.75 4.51 -16.42
N SER A 25 6.59 5.09 -15.56
CA SER A 25 7.91 4.56 -15.18
C SER A 25 7.82 3.25 -14.40
N VAL A 26 8.88 2.44 -14.49
CA VAL A 26 9.09 1.29 -13.61
C VAL A 26 9.47 1.81 -12.22
N ILE A 27 8.76 1.35 -11.19
CA ILE A 27 9.10 1.67 -9.81
C ILE A 27 9.72 0.46 -9.17
N HIS A 28 10.92 0.62 -8.64
CA HIS A 28 11.62 -0.45 -7.95
C HIS A 28 11.04 -0.62 -6.53
N PHE A 29 10.47 -1.79 -6.27
CA PHE A 29 9.87 -2.14 -4.97
C PHE A 29 10.77 -1.88 -3.77
N GLN A 30 12.07 -2.14 -3.90
CA GLN A 30 13.02 -1.87 -2.81
C GLN A 30 13.15 -0.38 -2.50
N ALA A 31 13.04 0.48 -3.52
CA ALA A 31 13.06 1.92 -3.35
C ALA A 31 11.75 2.44 -2.72
N ILE A 32 10.60 1.86 -3.09
CA ILE A 32 9.30 2.11 -2.44
C ILE A 32 9.40 1.78 -0.96
N LYS A 33 9.84 0.56 -0.61
CA LYS A 33 9.99 0.15 0.78
C LYS A 33 10.84 1.13 1.56
N ALA A 34 12.04 1.46 1.07
CA ALA A 34 12.94 2.39 1.76
C ALA A 34 12.33 3.79 1.94
N ALA A 35 11.66 4.31 0.89
CA ALA A 35 11.12 5.66 0.90
C ALA A 35 9.82 5.81 1.67
N LEU A 36 9.07 4.73 1.88
CA LEU A 36 7.83 4.75 2.65
C LEU A 36 8.07 4.33 4.10
N THR A 37 9.10 3.54 4.39
CA THR A 37 9.45 3.20 5.79
C THR A 37 10.07 4.37 6.57
N ASN A 38 10.72 5.32 5.89
CA ASN A 38 11.50 6.39 6.56
C ASN A 38 10.67 7.64 6.94
N PRO A 39 9.68 8.11 6.15
CA PRO A 39 8.84 9.23 6.55
C PRO A 39 7.77 8.83 7.57
N TRP A 40 7.21 7.62 7.42
CA TRP A 40 6.05 7.18 8.20
C TRP A 40 6.37 6.79 9.64
N HIS A 41 7.62 6.43 9.94
CA HIS A 41 8.05 5.91 11.25
C HIS A 41 6.98 5.07 11.97
N PRO A 42 6.39 4.05 11.31
CA PRO A 42 5.34 3.26 11.92
C PRO A 42 5.89 2.65 13.21
N HIS A 43 5.21 2.86 14.34
CA HIS A 43 5.71 2.50 15.66
C HIS A 43 6.03 1.01 15.75
N SER A 44 5.42 0.19 14.90
CA SER A 44 5.64 -1.25 14.84
C SER A 44 5.66 -1.84 13.42
N GLY A 45 5.83 -0.99 12.40
CA GLY A 45 6.11 -1.42 11.03
C GLY A 45 4.88 -1.53 10.12
N VAL A 46 5.16 -1.63 8.83
CA VAL A 46 4.19 -1.91 7.76
C VAL A 46 4.76 -3.01 6.88
N THR A 47 3.93 -3.97 6.46
CA THR A 47 4.34 -4.95 5.46
C THR A 47 3.80 -4.52 4.11
N ILE A 48 4.70 -4.39 3.14
CA ILE A 48 4.34 -4.04 1.77
C ILE A 48 4.54 -5.28 0.91
N PHE A 49 3.53 -5.66 0.13
CA PHE A 49 3.60 -6.71 -0.87
C PHE A 49 3.52 -6.08 -2.26
N ASP A 50 4.37 -6.53 -3.17
CA ASP A 50 4.29 -6.21 -4.59
C ASP A 50 3.46 -7.30 -5.28
N TRP A 51 2.34 -6.88 -5.85
CA TRP A 51 1.42 -7.77 -6.57
C TRP A 51 1.58 -7.67 -8.10
N GLY A 52 2.58 -6.94 -8.59
CA GLY A 52 2.74 -6.67 -10.01
C GLY A 52 1.77 -5.61 -10.51
N ASP A 53 1.82 -5.28 -11.80
CA ASP A 53 0.95 -4.29 -12.45
C ASP A 53 0.82 -2.95 -11.70
N LYS A 54 1.94 -2.51 -11.11
CA LYS A 54 2.05 -1.28 -10.30
C LYS A 54 1.14 -1.28 -9.09
N ARG A 55 0.88 -2.45 -8.52
CA ARG A 55 -0.10 -2.67 -7.46
C ARG A 55 0.60 -3.19 -6.21
N PHE A 56 0.33 -2.50 -5.11
CA PHE A 56 0.98 -2.76 -3.84
C PHE A 56 -0.07 -2.94 -2.77
N LEU A 57 0.10 -3.96 -1.92
CA LEU A 57 -0.68 -4.11 -0.70
C LEU A 57 0.16 -3.62 0.48
N PHE A 58 -0.39 -2.68 1.24
CA PHE A 58 0.13 -2.24 2.51
C PHE A 58 -0.72 -2.85 3.60
N ARG A 59 -0.09 -3.63 4.49
CA ARG A 59 -0.71 -4.19 5.67
C ARG A 59 -0.08 -3.55 6.91
N PHE A 60 -0.90 -2.82 7.64
CA PHE A 60 -0.51 -2.17 8.88
C PHE A 60 -0.85 -3.10 10.05
N TYR A 61 0.00 -3.11 11.07
CA TYR A 61 -0.19 -3.95 12.24
C TYR A 61 -0.99 -3.25 13.34
N TYR A 62 -1.05 -1.92 13.32
CA TYR A 62 -1.70 -1.09 14.33
C TYR A 62 -2.52 0.01 13.66
N GLU A 63 -3.69 0.31 14.25
CA GLU A 63 -4.60 1.36 13.81
C GLU A 63 -3.91 2.72 13.73
N ILE A 64 -3.05 3.06 14.70
CA ILE A 64 -2.36 4.34 14.71
C ILE A 64 -1.44 4.54 13.49
N ASP A 65 -0.75 3.48 13.05
CA ASP A 65 0.11 3.54 11.86
C ASP A 65 -0.73 3.67 10.59
N PHE A 66 -1.93 3.07 10.59
CA PHE A 66 -2.91 3.19 9.52
C PHE A 66 -3.48 4.62 9.44
N ASP A 67 -3.92 5.19 10.56
CA ASP A 67 -4.49 6.53 10.62
C ASP A 67 -3.46 7.59 10.21
N ILE A 68 -2.23 7.50 10.71
CA ILE A 68 -1.12 8.39 10.31
C ILE A 68 -0.87 8.33 8.80
N PHE A 69 -1.01 7.15 8.19
CA PHE A 69 -0.89 7.02 6.74
C PHE A 69 -2.00 7.81 6.01
N PHE A 70 -3.26 7.79 6.45
CA PHE A 70 -4.30 8.59 5.80
C PHE A 70 -4.14 10.09 6.06
N GLU A 71 -3.82 10.48 7.30
CA GLU A 71 -3.63 11.88 7.70
C GLU A 71 -2.46 12.55 6.97
N GLY A 72 -1.39 11.81 6.68
CA GLY A 72 -0.22 12.34 5.98
C GLY A 72 -0.35 12.42 4.45
N SER A 73 -1.49 12.03 3.89
CA SER A 73 -1.73 12.15 2.45
C SER A 73 -1.82 13.64 2.00
N PRO A 74 -1.44 13.97 0.75
CA PRO A 74 -1.02 13.09 -0.34
C PRO A 74 0.40 12.55 -0.21
N TRP A 75 0.60 11.29 -0.57
CA TRP A 75 1.93 10.67 -0.60
C TRP A 75 2.54 10.73 -1.98
N THR A 76 3.84 11.06 -2.05
CA THR A 76 4.60 11.02 -3.30
C THR A 76 5.90 10.26 -3.14
N PHE A 77 6.34 9.61 -4.22
CA PHE A 77 7.66 8.98 -4.31
C PHE A 77 8.30 9.38 -5.64
N ASN A 78 9.51 9.95 -5.59
CA ASN A 78 10.19 10.49 -6.77
C ASN A 78 9.32 11.43 -7.63
N GLY A 79 8.47 12.23 -6.98
CA GLY A 79 7.54 13.14 -7.66
C GLY A 79 6.32 12.46 -8.30
N HIS A 80 6.13 11.15 -8.09
CA HIS A 80 4.95 10.41 -8.53
C HIS A 80 3.95 10.26 -7.38
N LEU A 81 2.69 10.58 -7.64
CA LEU A 81 1.60 10.47 -6.67
C LEU A 81 1.26 9.00 -6.40
N LEU A 82 1.11 8.66 -5.11
CA LEU A 82 0.54 7.38 -4.67
C LEU A 82 -0.98 7.55 -4.56
N VAL A 83 -1.72 6.85 -5.40
CA VAL A 83 -3.17 6.63 -5.28
C VAL A 83 -3.40 5.38 -4.44
N PHE A 84 -4.37 5.41 -3.54
CA PHE A 84 -4.61 4.29 -2.66
C PHE A 84 -6.07 4.20 -2.23
N HIS A 85 -6.49 2.98 -1.87
CA HIS A 85 -7.84 2.62 -1.44
C HIS A 85 -7.76 1.81 -0.15
N ARG A 86 -8.51 2.23 0.87
CA ARG A 86 -8.72 1.44 2.09
C ARG A 86 -9.54 0.21 1.73
N LEU A 87 -9.00 -0.98 1.94
CA LEU A 87 -9.79 -2.19 1.71
C LEU A 87 -10.82 -2.38 2.82
N HIS A 88 -12.06 -2.62 2.41
CA HIS A 88 -13.16 -3.02 3.27
C HIS A 88 -13.50 -4.49 3.07
N LYS A 89 -14.21 -5.08 4.04
CA LYS A 89 -14.68 -6.46 3.92
C LYS A 89 -15.57 -6.61 2.69
N GLY A 90 -15.18 -7.50 1.79
CA GLY A 90 -15.89 -7.77 0.53
C GLY A 90 -15.31 -7.04 -0.68
N ASP A 91 -14.35 -6.12 -0.49
CA ASP A 91 -13.57 -5.58 -1.61
C ASP A 91 -12.71 -6.70 -2.21
N ASP A 92 -12.71 -6.79 -3.54
CA ASP A 92 -11.69 -7.55 -4.24
C ASP A 92 -10.47 -6.63 -4.39
N PRO A 93 -9.35 -6.96 -3.70
CA PRO A 93 -8.17 -6.15 -3.75
C PRO A 93 -7.78 -5.84 -5.18
N PHE A 94 -7.81 -6.77 -6.12
CA PHE A 94 -7.31 -6.58 -7.49
C PHE A 94 -8.24 -5.78 -8.39
N MET A 95 -9.53 -5.68 -8.04
CA MET A 95 -10.54 -5.01 -8.86
C MET A 95 -10.83 -3.57 -8.42
N VAL A 96 -10.39 -3.14 -7.22
CA VAL A 96 -10.57 -1.73 -6.83
C VAL A 96 -9.83 -0.78 -7.77
N SER A 97 -10.53 0.28 -8.16
CA SER A 97 -10.02 1.29 -9.09
C SER A 97 -9.05 2.24 -8.38
N LEU A 98 -7.85 2.41 -8.96
CA LEU A 98 -6.79 3.29 -8.44
C LEU A 98 -6.43 4.34 -9.49
N ILE A 99 -7.39 5.19 -9.85
CA ILE A 99 -7.23 6.19 -10.92
C ILE A 99 -7.44 7.63 -10.45
N PHE A 100 -8.02 7.84 -9.27
CA PHE A 100 -8.22 9.15 -8.66
C PHE A 100 -8.16 9.06 -7.13
N THR A 101 -8.02 10.20 -6.47
CA THR A 101 -8.08 10.34 -5.01
C THR A 101 -8.97 11.53 -4.66
N ASP A 102 -9.72 11.44 -3.58
CA ASP A 102 -10.68 12.49 -3.16
C ASP A 102 -10.14 13.43 -2.07
N PHE A 103 -8.83 13.42 -1.80
CA PHE A 103 -8.18 14.29 -0.82
C PHE A 103 -7.84 15.67 -1.38
#